data_AF-A0A2H0CU71-F1
#
_entry.id   AF-A0A2H0CU71-F1
#
_cell.length_a   1.000
_cell.length_b   1.000
_cell.length_c   1.000
_cell.angle_alpha   90.00
_cell.angle_beta   90.00
_cell.angle_gamma   90.00
#
_symmetry.space_group_name_H-M   'P 1'
#
loop_
_entity.id
_entity.type
_entity.pdbx_description
1 polymer ?
#
loop_
_entity_poly.entity_id
_entity_poly.type
_entity_poly.pdbx_seq_one_letter_code
_entity_poly.pdbx_strand_id
1 'polypeptide(L)'
;MPAIKFVLSILLLIVIASFAVQNMGSVEISYYDLRLQLHTLELPLMVVLVIPLILGFLIAWFMGLLDRFKLKSTIRQQKRALSTMEDELERLKNTPQLPAQAESSNDY
;
A
#
# COMPACT_ATOMS: atom_id res chain seq x y z
N MET A 1 -29.06 9.11 9.09
CA MET A 1 -29.09 9.58 10.50
C MET A 1 -28.03 8.81 11.30
N PRO A 2 -27.14 9.50 12.04
CA PRO A 2 -26.03 8.88 12.77
C PRO A 2 -26.50 7.83 13.80
N ALA A 3 -27.68 8.02 14.39
CA ALA A 3 -28.27 7.06 15.33
C ALA A 3 -28.54 5.67 14.72
N ILE A 4 -29.04 5.60 13.48
CA ILE A 4 -29.29 4.31 12.79
C ILE A 4 -27.98 3.57 12.54
N LYS A 5 -26.92 4.28 12.13
CA LYS A 5 -25.58 3.70 11.97
C LYS A 5 -25.07 3.13 13.29
N PHE A 6 -25.25 3.86 14.40
CA PHE A 6 -24.84 3.42 15.73
C PHE A 6 -25.58 2.15 16.19
N VAL A 7 -26.91 2.13 16.05
CA VAL A 7 -27.73 0.95 16.39
C VAL A 7 -27.33 -0.27 15.55
N LEU A 8 -27.12 -0.10 14.25
CA LEU A 8 -26.63 -1.16 13.38
C LEU A 8 -25.25 -1.65 13.78
N SER A 9 -24.34 -0.76 14.18
CA SER A 9 -23.01 -1.14 14.68
C SER A 9 -23.08 -1.95 15.96
N ILE A 10 -23.97 -1.61 16.91
CA ILE A 10 -24.18 -2.41 18.12
C ILE A 10 -24.74 -3.78 17.78
N LEU A 11 -25.73 -3.85 16.89
CA LEU A 11 -26.33 -5.12 16.48
C LEU A 11 -25.27 -6.02 15.81
N LEU A 12 -24.44 -5.45 14.94
CA LEU A 12 -23.32 -6.14 14.33
C LEU A 12 -22.32 -6.64 15.38
N LEU A 13 -21.97 -5.81 16.37
CA LEU A 13 -21.08 -6.20 17.48
C LEU A 13 -21.64 -7.40 18.25
N ILE A 14 -22.95 -7.40 18.55
CA ILE A 14 -23.62 -8.50 19.25
C ILE A 14 -23.54 -9.79 18.41
N VAL A 15 -23.77 -9.70 17.09
CA VAL A 15 -23.66 -10.87 16.19
C VAL A 15 -22.24 -11.44 16.19
N ILE A 16 -21.22 -10.57 16.08
CA ILE A 16 -19.82 -10.99 16.11
C ILE A 16 -19.48 -11.64 17.45
N ALA A 17 -19.89 -11.04 18.57
CA ALA A 17 -19.65 -11.58 19.91
C ALA A 17 -20.36 -12.92 20.12
N SER A 18 -21.62 -13.03 19.68
CA SER A 18 -22.38 -14.29 19.76
C SER A 18 -21.73 -15.39 18.92
N PHE A 19 -21.27 -15.05 17.70
CA PHE A 19 -20.54 -15.99 16.86
C PHE A 19 -19.25 -16.44 17.53
N ALA A 20 -18.50 -15.52 18.15
CA ALA A 20 -17.28 -15.84 18.87
C ALA A 20 -17.52 -16.82 20.02
N VAL A 21 -18.55 -16.57 20.85
CA VAL A 21 -18.91 -17.43 21.98
C VAL A 21 -19.38 -18.81 21.52
N GLN A 22 -20.23 -18.87 20.49
CA GLN A 22 -20.74 -20.15 19.98
C GLN A 22 -19.65 -21.01 19.33
N ASN A 23 -18.59 -20.38 18.82
CA ASN A 23 -17.45 -21.06 18.21
C ASN A 23 -16.24 -21.15 19.17
N MET A 24 -16.47 -21.12 20.49
CA MET A 24 -15.45 -21.41 21.50
C MET A 24 -15.06 -22.89 21.60
N GLY A 25 -15.60 -23.75 20.73
CA GLY A 25 -15.20 -25.15 20.63
C GLY A 25 -13.69 -25.28 20.49
N SER A 26 -13.08 -26.09 21.36
CA SER A 26 -11.64 -26.38 21.34
C SER A 26 -11.30 -27.24 20.13
N VAL A 27 -10.25 -26.87 19.41
CA VAL A 27 -9.67 -27.65 18.33
C VAL A 27 -8.20 -27.89 18.65
N GLU A 28 -7.78 -29.14 18.53
CA GLU A 28 -6.38 -29.53 18.66
C GLU A 28 -5.60 -29.12 17.41
N ILE A 29 -4.52 -28.37 17.62
CA ILE A 29 -3.56 -28.01 16.58
C ILE A 29 -2.21 -28.56 16.98
N SER A 30 -1.70 -29.50 16.18
CA SER A 30 -0.32 -29.96 16.28
C SER A 30 0.57 -29.14 15.35
N TYR A 31 1.55 -28.45 15.91
CA TYR A 31 2.52 -27.67 15.14
C TYR A 31 3.93 -27.78 15.73
N TYR A 32 4.93 -27.49 14.91
CA TYR A 32 6.33 -27.52 15.32
C TYR A 32 6.70 -26.25 16.09
N ASP A 33 7.41 -26.40 17.19
CA ASP A 33 8.03 -25.29 17.90
C ASP A 33 9.33 -24.81 17.21
N LEU A 34 10.01 -23.82 17.78
CA LEU A 34 11.28 -23.30 17.25
C LEU A 34 12.43 -24.34 17.29
N ARG A 35 12.29 -25.40 18.07
CA ARG A 35 13.25 -26.52 18.19
C ARG A 35 12.85 -27.71 17.32
N LEU A 36 11.87 -27.56 16.43
CA LEU A 36 11.32 -28.60 15.55
C LEU A 36 10.68 -29.77 16.31
N GLN A 37 10.23 -29.54 17.55
CA GLN A 37 9.48 -30.51 18.32
C GLN A 37 7.98 -30.31 18.08
N LEU A 38 7.27 -31.41 17.85
CA LEU A 38 5.83 -31.37 17.62
C LEU A 38 5.10 -31.14 18.94
N HIS A 39 4.30 -30.09 19.00
CA HIS A 39 3.50 -29.74 20.16
C HIS A 39 2.03 -29.61 19.77
N THR A 40 1.14 -30.16 20.60
CA THR A 40 -0.31 -30.06 20.39
C THR A 40 -0.86 -29.01 21.35
N LEU A 41 -1.54 -28.03 20.80
CA LEU A 41 -2.21 -26.97 21.54
C LEU A 41 -3.71 -27.03 21.28
N GLU A 42 -4.48 -26.96 22.36
CA GLU A 42 -5.92 -26.81 22.29
C GLU A 42 -6.27 -25.32 22.26
N LEU A 43 -6.83 -24.88 21.13
CA LEU A 43 -7.22 -23.50 20.93
C LEU A 43 -8.68 -23.42 20.46
N PRO A 44 -9.45 -22.42 20.90
CA PRO A 44 -10.79 -22.19 20.36
C PRO A 44 -10.74 -21.97 18.84
N LEU A 45 -11.66 -22.59 18.09
CA LEU A 45 -11.72 -22.50 16.63
C LEU A 45 -11.65 -21.05 16.11
N MET A 46 -12.30 -20.12 16.82
CA MET A 46 -12.25 -18.70 16.49
C MET A 46 -10.84 -18.13 16.43
N VAL A 47 -9.96 -18.52 17.36
CA VAL A 47 -8.57 -18.04 17.41
C VAL A 47 -7.82 -18.51 16.16
N VAL A 48 -8.04 -19.76 15.79
CA VAL A 48 -7.42 -20.42 14.62
C VAL A 48 -7.82 -19.74 13.31
N LEU A 49 -9.06 -19.26 13.20
CA LEU A 49 -9.56 -18.59 12.00
C LEU A 49 -9.18 -17.10 11.95
N VAL A 50 -9.31 -16.41 13.09
CA VAL A 50 -9.15 -14.96 13.15
C VAL A 50 -7.68 -14.54 13.06
N ILE A 51 -6.75 -15.27 13.69
CA ILE A 51 -5.33 -14.89 13.67
C ILE A 51 -4.78 -14.87 12.23
N PRO A 52 -4.91 -15.94 11.41
CA PRO A 52 -4.41 -15.93 10.04
C PRO A 52 -5.11 -14.89 9.16
N LEU A 53 -6.42 -14.65 9.38
CA LEU A 53 -7.16 -13.63 8.65
C LEU A 53 -6.60 -12.23 8.92
N ILE A 54 -6.38 -11.89 10.19
CA ILE A 54 -5.77 -10.62 10.59
C ILE A 54 -4.35 -10.52 10.03
N LEU A 55 -3.56 -11.60 10.12
CA LEU A 55 -2.19 -11.61 9.61
C LEU A 55 -2.14 -11.36 8.10
N GLY A 56 -2.99 -12.04 7.34
CA GLY A 56 -3.12 -11.85 5.89
C GLY A 56 -3.54 -10.43 5.54
N PHE A 57 -4.52 -9.88 6.27
CA PHE A 57 -4.93 -8.48 6.11
C PHE A 57 -3.79 -7.50 6.40
N LEU A 58 -3.03 -7.70 7.48
CA LEU A 58 -1.90 -6.84 7.84
C LEU A 58 -0.78 -6.89 6.79
N ILE A 59 -0.48 -8.07 6.23
CA ILE A 59 0.50 -8.22 5.17
C ILE A 59 0.05 -7.46 3.91
N ALA A 60 -1.20 -7.68 3.48
CA ALA A 60 -1.75 -6.98 2.31
C ALA A 60 -1.80 -5.46 2.52
N TRP A 61 -2.19 -5.02 3.71
CA TRP A 61 -2.18 -3.60 4.10
C TRP A 61 -0.77 -3.01 4.01
N PHE A 62 0.23 -3.70 4.54
CA PHE A 62 1.61 -3.23 4.54
C PHE A 62 2.18 -3.14 3.12
N MET A 63 1.92 -4.15 2.27
CA MET A 63 2.28 -4.10 0.86
C MET A 63 1.63 -2.91 0.16
N GLY A 64 0.32 -2.72 0.36
CA GLY A 64 -0.41 -1.58 -0.20
C GLY A 64 0.19 -0.24 0.26
N LEU A 65 0.61 -0.15 1.52
CA LEU A 65 1.24 1.06 2.05
C LEU A 65 2.60 1.34 1.39
N LEU A 66 3.44 0.31 1.19
CA LEU A 66 4.72 0.44 0.50
C LEU A 66 4.55 0.90 -0.96
N ASP A 67 3.54 0.39 -1.67
CA ASP A 67 3.25 0.80 -3.04
C ASP A 67 2.84 2.26 -3.13
N ARG A 68 2.09 2.76 -2.14
CA ARG A 68 1.75 4.20 -2.05
C ARG A 68 2.99 5.07 -1.86
N PHE A 69 3.97 4.61 -1.06
CA PHE A 69 5.24 5.32 -0.89
C PHE A 69 6.06 5.38 -2.18
N LYS A 70 6.18 4.25 -2.90
CA LYS A 70 6.86 4.20 -4.21
C LYS A 70 6.19 5.15 -5.20
N LEU A 71 4.86 5.09 -5.30
CA LEU A 71 4.11 5.94 -6.23
C LEU A 71 4.29 7.43 -5.92
N LYS A 72 4.26 7.83 -4.64
CA LYS A 72 4.51 9.21 -4.23
C LYS A 72 5.94 9.66 -4.56
N SER A 73 6.93 8.77 -4.44
CA SER A 73 8.31 9.04 -4.83
C SER A 73 8.43 9.29 -6.34
N THR A 74 7.82 8.42 -7.17
CA THR A 74 7.80 8.56 -8.62
C THR A 74 7.15 9.86 -9.06
N ILE A 75 6.00 10.23 -8.48
CA ILE A 75 5.32 11.51 -8.77
C ILE A 75 6.26 12.70 -8.47
N ARG A 76 6.99 12.65 -7.35
CA ARG A 76 7.94 13.71 -6.98
C ARG A 76 9.11 13.80 -7.98
N GLN A 77 9.63 12.66 -8.44
CA GLN A 77 10.70 12.63 -9.44
C GLN A 77 10.23 13.18 -10.79
N GLN A 78 9.06 12.74 -11.27
CA GLN A 78 8.47 13.23 -12.51
C GLN A 78 8.21 14.73 -12.48
N LYS A 79 7.67 15.26 -11.35
CA LYS A 79 7.47 16.70 -11.18
C LYS A 79 8.78 17.50 -11.25
N ARG A 80 9.86 16.98 -10.67
CA ARG A 80 11.18 17.62 -10.75
C ARG A 80 11.74 17.60 -12.17
N ALA A 81 11.59 16.48 -12.89
CA ALA A 81 12.02 16.39 -14.28
C ALA A 81 11.28 17.39 -15.18
N LEU A 82 9.96 17.53 -14.98
CA LEU A 82 9.13 18.53 -15.66
C LEU A 82 9.64 19.95 -15.42
N SER A 83 9.86 20.35 -14.16
CA SER A 83 10.36 21.69 -13.85
C SER A 83 11.74 21.96 -14.47
N THR A 84 12.62 20.97 -14.47
CA THR A 84 13.94 21.11 -15.10
C THR A 84 13.85 21.26 -16.61
N MET A 85 12.99 20.48 -17.27
CA MET A 85 12.76 20.60 -18.72
C MET A 85 12.11 21.94 -19.08
N GLU A 86 11.19 22.45 -18.26
CA GLU A 86 10.59 23.78 -18.43
C GLU A 86 11.64 24.90 -18.28
N ASP A 87 12.48 24.83 -17.26
CA ASP A 87 13.58 25.78 -17.04
C ASP A 87 14.59 25.75 -18.21
N GLU A 88 14.91 24.58 -18.76
CA GLU A 88 15.81 24.43 -19.91
C GLU A 88 15.21 25.02 -21.19
N LEU A 89 13.92 24.78 -21.46
CA LEU A 89 13.20 25.39 -22.59
C LEU A 89 13.18 26.92 -22.48
N GLU A 90 12.97 27.45 -21.28
CA GLU A 90 12.98 28.89 -21.03
C GLU A 90 14.38 29.50 -21.24
N ARG A 91 15.43 28.81 -20.79
CA ARG A 91 16.82 29.23 -21.03
C ARG A 91 17.21 29.19 -22.51
N LEU A 92 16.79 28.16 -23.24
CA LEU A 92 17.03 28.06 -24.68
C LEU A 92 16.29 29.15 -25.47
N LYS A 93 15.03 29.46 -25.12
CA LYS A 93 14.30 30.60 -25.72
C LYS A 93 14.94 31.96 -25.43
N ASN A 94 15.54 32.13 -24.25
CA ASN A 94 16.17 33.38 -23.84
C ASN A 94 17.66 33.46 -24.20
N THR A 95 18.24 32.42 -24.79
CA THR A 95 19.59 32.46 -25.34
C THR A 95 19.49 33.14 -26.72
N PRO A 96 20.18 34.28 -26.94
CA PRO A 96 20.22 34.91 -28.26
C PRO A 96 20.70 33.87 -29.27
N GLN A 97 19.88 33.57 -30.28
CA GLN A 97 20.30 32.67 -31.35
C GLN A 97 21.56 33.27 -31.97
N LEU A 98 22.70 32.62 -31.75
CA LEU A 98 23.91 32.88 -32.52
C LEU A 98 23.50 32.74 -34.00
N PRO A 99 23.78 33.76 -34.83
CA PRO A 99 23.29 33.76 -36.21
C PRO A 99 23.74 32.46 -36.87
N ALA A 100 22.77 31.79 -37.49
CA ALA A 100 22.99 30.63 -38.33
C ALA A 100 24.23 30.90 -39.17
N GLN A 101 25.16 29.94 -39.10
CA GLN A 101 26.41 29.96 -39.84
C GLN A 101 26.19 30.56 -41.22
N ALA A 102 26.97 31.60 -41.52
CA ALA A 102 27.17 32.10 -42.86
C ALA A 102 27.81 30.98 -43.68
N GLU A 103 27.02 30.01 -44.12
CA GLU A 103 27.35 29.15 -45.24
C GLU A 103 26.77 29.77 -46.52
N SER A 104 27.66 29.82 -47.51
CA SER A 104 27.45 30.03 -48.93
C SER A 104 27.08 31.45 -49.41
N SER A 105 28.13 32.21 -49.74
CA SER A 105 28.23 32.70 -51.11
C SER A 105 29.70 32.63 -51.57
N ASN A 106 30.06 31.50 -52.16
CA ASN A 106 30.93 31.54 -53.33
C ASN A 106 30.19 32.40 -54.35
N ASP A 107 30.78 33.53 -54.77
CA ASP A 107 30.80 33.88 -56.19
C ASP A 107 31.93 34.89 -56.46
N TYR A 108 32.60 34.60 -57.58
CA TYR A 108 33.79 35.14 -58.23
C TYR A 108 34.14 36.63 -58.07
#